data_AF-A0A3D5YU09-F1
#
_entry.id   AF-A0A3D5YU09-F1
#
_cell.length_a   1.000
_cell.length_b   1.000
_cell.length_c   1.000
_cell.angle_alpha   90.00
_cell.angle_beta   90.00
_cell.angle_gamma   90.00
#
_symmetry.space_group_name_H-M   'P 1'
#
loop_
_entity.id
_entity.type
_entity.pdbx_description
1 polymer ?
#
loop_
_entity_poly.entity_id
_entity_poly.type
_entity_poly.pdbx_seq_one_letter_code
_entity_poly.pdbx_strand_id
1 'polypeptide(L)'
;ERWNVEKFIHREGIVYEPNKCIKCGICVRLTRQHQEEFGFTFIGRGFDVKVGVPFNESVQKGLEKTAEIVAKACPTGALSMFNIEEQI
;
A
#
# COMPACT_ATOMS: atom_id res chain seq x y z
N GLU A 1 -23.25 -0.67 -9.39
CA GLU A 1 -22.81 0.64 -8.86
C GLU A 1 -21.33 0.83 -9.12
N ARG A 2 -20.90 2.03 -9.51
CA ARG A 2 -19.47 2.38 -9.61
C ARG A 2 -18.99 2.77 -8.21
N TRP A 3 -18.07 2.01 -7.64
CA TRP A 3 -17.43 2.35 -6.38
C TRP A 3 -16.50 3.55 -6.58
N ASN A 4 -16.46 4.47 -5.61
CA ASN A 4 -15.50 5.57 -5.62
C ASN A 4 -14.08 4.99 -5.56
N VAL A 5 -13.22 5.46 -6.47
CA VAL A 5 -11.82 5.04 -6.52
C VAL A 5 -11.06 5.82 -5.45
N GLU A 6 -10.66 5.15 -4.37
CA GLU A 6 -9.76 5.71 -3.37
C GLU A 6 -8.32 5.39 -3.78
N LYS A 7 -7.49 6.43 -3.95
CA LYS A 7 -6.05 6.29 -4.23
C LYS A 7 -5.27 7.20 -3.29
N PHE A 8 -4.27 6.65 -2.60
CA PHE A 8 -3.25 7.43 -1.92
C PHE A 8 -2.12 7.67 -2.90
N ILE A 9 -2.10 8.85 -3.52
CA ILE A 9 -1.13 9.22 -4.55
C ILE A 9 -0.09 10.15 -3.97
N HIS A 10 1.18 9.83 -4.23
CA HIS A 10 2.26 10.79 -4.12
C HIS A 10 2.94 10.92 -5.48
N ARG A 11 3.00 12.15 -6.01
CA ARG A 11 3.39 12.46 -7.40
C ARG A 11 4.79 11.99 -7.81
N GLU A 12 5.61 11.54 -6.87
CA GLU A 12 6.97 11.05 -7.12
C GLU A 12 7.29 9.75 -6.37
N GLY A 13 6.27 8.98 -5.96
CA GLY A 13 6.48 7.83 -5.08
C GLY A 13 5.61 6.64 -5.42
N ILE A 14 4.93 6.13 -4.40
CA ILE A 14 4.07 4.95 -4.51
C ILE A 14 2.59 5.36 -4.49
N VAL A 15 1.79 4.65 -5.25
CA VAL A 15 0.32 4.71 -5.24
C VAL A 15 -0.21 3.50 -4.48
N TYR A 16 -1.14 3.75 -3.56
CA TYR A 16 -1.89 2.69 -2.90
C TYR A 16 -3.38 2.79 -3.22
N GLU A 17 -3.92 1.73 -3.82
CA GLU A 17 -5.34 1.55 -4.16
C GLU A 17 -5.94 0.44 -3.29
N PRO A 18 -6.51 0.75 -2.11
CA PRO A 18 -7.00 -0.26 -1.16
C PRO A 18 -8.07 -1.18 -1.75
N ASN A 19 -8.87 -0.70 -2.71
CA ASN A 19 -9.91 -1.49 -3.37
C ASN A 19 -9.35 -2.64 -4.23
N LYS A 20 -8.07 -2.58 -4.63
CA LYS A 20 -7.38 -3.68 -5.33
C LYS A 20 -6.71 -4.65 -4.35
N CYS A 21 -6.66 -4.35 -3.05
CA CYS A 21 -5.91 -5.12 -2.07
C CYS A 21 -6.68 -6.38 -1.63
N ILE A 22 -6.14 -7.56 -1.93
CA ILE A 22 -6.68 -8.86 -1.48
C ILE A 22 -6.19 -9.27 -0.08
N LYS A 23 -5.56 -8.36 0.66
CA LYS A 23 -5.11 -8.58 2.04
C LYS A 23 -4.12 -9.76 2.21
N CYS A 24 -3.29 -10.04 1.19
CA CYS A 24 -2.34 -11.17 1.18
C CYS A 24 -1.16 -11.05 2.17
N GLY A 25 -0.91 -9.85 2.69
CA GLY A 25 0.14 -9.57 3.68
C GLY A 25 1.58 -9.60 3.15
N ILE A 26 1.81 -9.65 1.83
CA ILE A 26 3.16 -9.63 1.26
C ILE A 26 3.90 -8.33 1.64
N CYS A 27 3.26 -7.18 1.43
CA CYS A 27 3.80 -5.87 1.84
C CYS A 27 4.07 -5.78 3.34
N VAL A 28 3.19 -6.35 4.19
CA VAL A 28 3.39 -6.43 5.65
C VAL A 28 4.65 -7.24 5.99
N ARG A 29 4.87 -8.38 5.32
CA ARG A 29 6.07 -9.20 5.55
C ARG A 29 7.34 -8.51 5.08
N LEU A 30 7.32 -7.90 3.89
CA LEU A 30 8.47 -7.20 3.30
C LEU A 30 8.89 -5.98 4.12
N THR A 31 7.93 -5.13 4.50
CA THR A 31 8.19 -3.95 5.34
C THR A 31 8.79 -4.33 6.69
N ARG A 32 8.31 -5.41 7.30
CA ARG A 32 8.91 -5.98 8.52
C ARG A 32 10.32 -6.53 8.29
N GLN A 33 10.55 -7.27 7.19
CA GLN A 33 11.86 -7.85 6.87
C GLN A 33 12.94 -6.79 6.65
N HIS A 34 12.58 -5.66 6.05
CA HIS A 34 13.48 -4.52 5.80
C HIS A 34 13.48 -3.48 6.91
N GLN A 35 12.82 -3.76 8.05
CA GLN A 35 12.79 -2.89 9.24
C GLN A 35 12.41 -1.44 8.88
N GLU A 36 11.28 -1.28 8.18
CA GLU A 36 10.60 0.02 8.10
C GLU A 36 10.23 0.49 9.51
N GLU A 37 10.32 1.79 9.76
CA GLU A 37 9.96 2.37 11.06
C GLU A 37 8.47 2.11 11.37
N PHE A 38 7.60 2.37 10.39
CA PHE A 38 6.17 2.10 10.49
C PHE A 38 5.75 0.84 9.75
N GLY A 39 6.15 0.71 8.48
CA GLY A 39 5.77 -0.40 7.64
C GLY A 39 4.26 -0.50 7.37
N PHE A 40 3.86 -1.55 6.66
CA PHE A 40 2.45 -1.90 6.50
C PHE A 40 2.06 -2.93 7.57
N THR A 41 0.82 -2.84 8.05
CA THR A 41 0.23 -3.79 8.99
C THR A 41 -1.22 -4.09 8.65
N PHE A 42 -1.81 -5.06 9.34
CA PHE A 42 -3.25 -5.29 9.34
C PHE A 42 -3.92 -4.41 10.39
N ILE A 43 -4.94 -3.67 9.98
CA ILE A 43 -5.71 -2.76 10.82
C ILE A 43 -7.14 -3.30 10.90
N GLY A 44 -7.69 -3.38 12.12
CA GLY A 44 -9.03 -3.91 12.37
C GLY A 44 -9.06 -5.44 12.53
N ARG A 45 -10.25 -6.03 12.42
CA ARG A 45 -10.47 -7.48 12.60
C ARG A 45 -11.64 -7.99 11.74
N GLY A 46 -11.63 -9.29 11.42
CA GLY A 46 -12.71 -9.92 10.65
C GLY A 46 -12.84 -9.34 9.24
N PHE A 47 -14.08 -9.11 8.80
CA PHE A 47 -14.38 -8.56 7.47
C PHE A 47 -13.81 -7.14 7.27
N ASP A 48 -13.69 -6.38 8.36
CA ASP A 48 -13.22 -4.98 8.36
C ASP A 48 -11.69 -4.86 8.35
N VAL A 49 -10.95 -5.98 8.26
CA VAL A 49 -9.49 -5.92 8.11
C VAL A 49 -9.14 -5.11 6.87
N LYS A 50 -8.24 -4.14 7.04
CA LYS A 50 -7.57 -3.45 5.94
C LYS A 50 -6.07 -3.51 6.12
N VAL A 51 -5.34 -3.38 5.02
CA VAL A 51 -3.89 -3.20 5.05
C VAL A 51 -3.61 -1.70 4.99
N GLY A 52 -2.69 -1.21 5.82
CA GLY A 52 -2.30 0.19 5.85
C GLY A 52 -1.14 0.46 6.81
N VAL A 53 -0.79 1.73 6.98
CA VAL A 53 0.27 2.16 7.90
C VAL A 53 -0.32 2.39 9.30
N PRO A 54 0.35 1.95 10.38
CA PRO A 54 -0.14 2.17 11.75
C PRO A 54 -0.20 3.66 12.11
N PHE A 55 -0.89 3.97 13.22
CA PHE A 55 -0.98 5.33 13.79
C PHE A 55 -1.58 6.40 12.86
N ASN A 56 -2.29 5.99 11.80
CA ASN A 56 -2.84 6.89 10.80
C ASN A 56 -1.75 7.70 10.07
N GLU A 57 -0.53 7.16 10.00
CA GLU A 57 0.56 7.73 9.22
C GLU A 57 0.32 7.56 7.71
N SER A 58 1.05 8.36 6.93
CA SER A 58 0.95 8.31 5.47
C SER A 58 1.59 7.03 4.89
N VAL A 59 1.12 6.62 3.70
CA VAL A 59 1.71 5.51 2.94
C VAL A 59 3.20 5.73 2.68
N GLN A 60 3.61 6.98 2.48
CA GLN A 60 5.00 7.38 2.25
C GLN A 60 5.85 7.09 3.49
N LYS A 61 5.34 7.43 4.68
CA LYS A 61 5.99 7.09 5.96
C LYS A 61 6.04 5.58 6.22
N GLY A 62 5.07 4.82 5.73
CA GLY A 62 5.08 3.37 5.82
C GLY A 62 6.08 2.67 4.91
N LEU A 63 6.54 3.32 3.83
CA LEU A 63 7.27 2.69 2.73
C LEU A 63 8.49 3.49 2.29
N GLU A 64 9.26 4.05 3.24
CA GLU A 64 10.43 4.87 2.93
C GLU A 64 11.57 4.08 2.27
N LYS A 65 11.77 2.82 2.70
CA LYS A 65 12.85 1.94 2.22
C LYS A 65 12.38 0.90 1.20
N THR A 66 11.10 0.54 1.25
CA THR A 66 10.56 -0.66 0.60
C THR A 66 9.60 -0.40 -0.54
N ALA A 67 9.32 0.86 -0.89
CA ALA A 67 8.33 1.25 -1.90
C ALA A 67 8.44 0.42 -3.20
N GLU A 68 9.62 0.36 -3.82
CA GLU A 68 9.81 -0.37 -5.08
C GLU A 68 9.61 -1.89 -4.92
N ILE A 69 10.06 -2.44 -3.81
CA ILE A 69 10.03 -3.88 -3.54
C ILE A 69 8.58 -4.32 -3.34
N VAL A 70 7.80 -3.57 -2.56
CA VAL A 70 6.39 -3.90 -2.32
C VAL A 70 5.52 -3.64 -3.55
N ALA A 71 5.84 -2.64 -4.37
CA ALA A 71 5.15 -2.38 -5.62
C ALA A 71 5.33 -3.56 -6.59
N LYS A 72 6.56 -4.04 -6.78
CA LYS A 72 6.86 -5.21 -7.62
C LYS A 72 6.24 -6.50 -7.10
N ALA A 73 6.14 -6.66 -5.78
CA ALA A 73 5.62 -7.86 -5.15
C ALA A 73 4.09 -7.89 -4.98
N CYS A 74 3.39 -6.78 -5.23
CA CYS A 74 1.94 -6.71 -5.06
C CYS A 74 1.23 -7.51 -6.16
N PRO A 75 0.50 -8.59 -5.84
CA PRO A 75 -0.04 -9.50 -6.87
C PRO A 75 -1.20 -8.90 -7.66
N THR A 76 -1.83 -7.84 -7.17
CA THR A 76 -3.01 -7.21 -7.77
C THR A 76 -2.76 -5.79 -8.28
N GLY A 77 -1.52 -5.28 -8.12
CA GLY A 77 -1.22 -3.88 -8.40
C GLY A 77 -1.93 -2.89 -7.47
N ALA A 78 -2.34 -3.32 -6.27
CA ALA A 78 -2.84 -2.40 -5.24
C ALA A 78 -1.76 -1.42 -4.77
N LEU A 79 -0.50 -1.84 -4.79
CA LEU A 79 0.66 -0.99 -4.61
C LEU A 79 1.40 -0.94 -5.94
N SER A 80 1.63 0.26 -6.47
CA SER A 80 2.37 0.48 -7.71
C SER A 80 3.22 1.75 -7.60
N MET A 81 4.32 1.81 -8.35
CA MET A 81 5.05 3.07 -8.48
C MET A 81 4.18 4.07 -9.25
N PHE A 82 4.23 5.33 -8.85
CA PHE A 82 3.54 6.39 -9.57
C PHE A 82 4.12 6.52 -10.98
N ASN A 83 3.28 6.36 -11.99
CA ASN A 83 3.59 6.68 -13.37
C ASN A 83 2.49 7.62 -13.91
N ILE A 84 2.90 8.69 -14.60
CA ILE A 84 2.00 9.71 -15.16
C ILE A 84 1.08 9.10 -16.23
N GLU A 85 1.55 8.09 -16.97
CA GLU A 85 0.80 7.45 -18.05
C GLU A 85 -0.42 6.65 -17.58
N GLU A 86 -0.39 6.10 -16.35
CA GLU A 86 -1.46 5.24 -15.79
C GLU A 86 -2.55 6.01 -15.04
N GLN A 87 -2.43 7.35 -14.93
CA GLN A 87 -3.40 8.19 -14.20
C GLN A 87 -4.29 9.05 -15.10
N ILE A 88 -4.16 8.92 -16.43
CA ILE A 88 -5.03 9.54 -17.44
C ILE A 88 -6.31 8.72 -17.63
#